data_AF-A0A7R9LLV8-F1
#
_entry.id   AF-A0A7R9LLV8-F1
#
_cell.length_a   1.000
_cell.length_b   1.000
_cell.length_c   1.000
_cell.angle_alpha   90.00
_cell.angle_beta   90.00
_cell.angle_gamma   90.00
#
_symmetry.space_group_name_H-M   'P 1'
#
loop_
_entity.id
_entity.type
_entity.pdbx_description
1 polymer ?
#
loop_
_entity_poly.entity_id
_entity_poly.type
_entity_poly.pdbx_seq_one_letter_code
_entity_poly.pdbx_strand_id
1 'polypeptide(L)'
;MICPTYLFAKRFAQTVKESQRVYFYELLYKSEWFAKQNNCSATMGICHSMEIPFVFGLPLLDPHNYSPEDINYSNVVMKMWTTFAKTGNMGSDWPQLLNDEPMGAPKVHGLDPKDLRLVLKDPSCVNSIDVNTTIGVVRGRTLHVLDTNVDQFVGIPYAEPPVGKHRFAKPEPISKPFPSIIDAIKVGKSCIQPNGPFTIMPDSTLSEDCLVLNIWTTNTTALKPVMFWIHGGGLTIGSIFQEWYNGSALATNDVVVVSVNYRLGPFGFLYGDREDAPGNVGFYDQL
;
A
#
# COMPACT_ATOMS: atom_id res chain seq x y z
N MET A 1 -10.02 -10.48 -15.88
CA MET A 1 -8.56 -10.71 -15.95
C MET A 1 -8.13 -11.78 -14.92
N ILE A 2 -8.89 -12.88 -14.80
CA ILE A 2 -8.73 -13.83 -13.68
C ILE A 2 -7.82 -15.01 -14.06
N CYS A 3 -7.91 -15.49 -15.31
CA CYS A 3 -7.23 -16.71 -15.75
C CYS A 3 -5.70 -16.67 -15.61
N PRO A 4 -4.96 -15.61 -16.03
CA PRO A 4 -3.50 -15.61 -15.90
C PRO A 4 -3.02 -15.64 -14.44
N THR A 5 -3.65 -14.88 -13.55
CA THR A 5 -3.33 -14.83 -12.12
C THR A 5 -3.64 -16.16 -11.43
N TYR A 6 -4.79 -16.77 -11.76
CA TYR A 6 -5.16 -18.09 -11.26
C TYR A 6 -4.18 -19.18 -11.72
N LEU A 7 -3.83 -19.19 -13.01
CA LEU A 7 -2.86 -20.15 -13.56
C LEU A 7 -1.48 -19.97 -12.94
N PHE A 8 -1.07 -18.72 -12.71
CA PHE A 8 0.17 -18.43 -11.99
C PHE A 8 0.10 -18.97 -10.57
N ALA A 9 -0.94 -18.67 -9.79
CA ALA A 9 -1.08 -19.15 -8.43
C ALA A 9 -1.07 -20.68 -8.36
N LYS A 10 -1.79 -21.36 -9.26
CA LYS A 10 -1.81 -22.83 -9.37
C LYS A 10 -0.43 -23.42 -9.68
N ARG A 11 0.28 -22.85 -10.66
CA ARG A 11 1.64 -23.30 -11.01
C ARG A 11 2.64 -22.99 -9.90
N PHE A 12 2.55 -21.82 -9.30
CA PHE A 12 3.42 -21.42 -8.20
C PHE A 12 3.25 -22.34 -6.99
N ALA A 13 2.01 -22.70 -6.66
CA ALA A 13 1.69 -23.67 -5.61
C ALA A 13 2.34 -25.05 -5.82
N GLN A 14 2.60 -25.45 -7.08
CA GLN A 14 3.29 -26.70 -7.40
C GLN A 14 4.82 -26.60 -7.29
N THR A 15 5.37 -25.38 -7.28
CA THR A 15 6.82 -25.12 -7.24
C THR A 15 7.35 -24.76 -5.86
N VAL A 16 6.48 -24.30 -4.95
CA VAL A 16 6.85 -23.97 -3.58
C VAL A 16 7.11 -25.25 -2.76
N LYS A 17 7.89 -25.13 -1.69
CA LYS A 17 8.17 -26.27 -0.79
C LYS A 17 6.86 -26.77 -0.18
N GLU A 18 6.76 -28.05 0.18
CA GLU A 18 5.56 -28.63 0.81
C GLU A 18 5.10 -27.90 2.09
N SER A 19 6.01 -27.21 2.77
CA SER A 19 5.69 -26.39 3.96
C SER A 19 5.10 -25.01 3.64
N GLN A 20 5.12 -24.57 2.38
CA GLN A 20 4.62 -23.28 1.93
C GLN A 20 3.24 -23.43 1.29
N ARG A 21 2.33 -22.53 1.65
CA ARG A 21 0.96 -22.53 1.13
C ARG A 21 0.75 -21.31 0.26
N VAL A 22 0.05 -21.50 -0.86
CA VAL A 22 -0.39 -20.41 -1.74
C VAL A 22 -1.88 -20.21 -1.49
N TYR A 23 -2.23 -18.98 -1.13
CA TYR A 23 -3.62 -18.56 -0.92
C TYR A 23 -4.07 -17.72 -2.11
N PHE A 24 -5.29 -17.97 -2.57
CA PHE A 24 -5.93 -17.23 -3.64
C PHE A 24 -7.35 -16.88 -3.20
N TYR A 25 -7.80 -15.67 -3.52
CA TYR A 25 -9.20 -15.26 -3.39
C TYR A 25 -9.61 -14.45 -4.61
N GLU A 26 -10.91 -14.46 -4.90
CA GLU A 26 -11.53 -13.57 -5.87
C GLU A 26 -12.33 -12.50 -5.13
N LEU A 27 -12.13 -11.25 -5.53
CA LEU A 27 -12.94 -10.14 -5.05
C LEU A 27 -14.32 -10.23 -5.70
N LEU A 28 -15.35 -10.53 -4.89
CA LEU A 28 -16.76 -10.56 -5.32
C LEU A 28 -17.62 -9.44 -4.69
N TYR A 29 -17.06 -8.69 -3.76
CA TYR A 29 -17.74 -7.56 -3.14
C TYR A 29 -17.67 -6.32 -4.03
N LYS A 30 -18.80 -5.64 -4.20
CA LYS A 30 -18.93 -4.41 -4.97
C LYS A 30 -19.52 -3.32 -4.08
N SER A 31 -18.76 -2.27 -3.82
CA SER A 31 -19.26 -1.05 -3.21
C SER A 31 -19.98 -0.21 -4.26
N GLU A 32 -21.28 0.04 -4.06
CA GLU A 32 -22.08 0.88 -4.94
C GLU A 32 -21.61 2.35 -4.93
N TRP A 33 -21.20 2.86 -3.76
CA TRP A 33 -20.65 4.20 -3.65
C TRP A 33 -19.34 4.32 -4.43
N PHE A 34 -18.38 3.42 -4.19
CA PHE A 34 -17.08 3.48 -4.87
C PHE A 34 -17.20 3.28 -6.38
N ALA A 35 -18.08 2.36 -6.80
CA ALA A 35 -18.38 2.13 -8.21
C ALA A 35 -18.90 3.40 -8.89
N LYS A 36 -19.82 4.13 -8.24
CA LYS A 36 -20.35 5.39 -8.74
C LYS A 36 -19.28 6.47 -8.90
N GLN A 37 -18.38 6.61 -7.92
CA GLN A 37 -17.31 7.62 -7.97
C GLN A 37 -16.30 7.37 -9.11
N ASN A 38 -16.09 6.11 -9.47
CA ASN A 38 -15.11 5.69 -10.47
C ASN A 38 -15.73 5.38 -11.85
N ASN A 39 -16.95 5.85 -12.10
CA ASN A 39 -17.69 5.63 -13.34
C ASN A 39 -17.81 4.14 -13.74
N CYS A 40 -17.90 3.27 -12.73
CA CYS A 40 -18.09 1.84 -12.87
C CYS A 40 -19.58 1.52 -12.92
N SER A 41 -20.13 1.29 -14.11
CA SER A 41 -21.54 0.93 -14.31
C SER A 41 -21.99 -0.22 -13.40
N ALA A 42 -23.25 -0.20 -12.95
CA ALA A 42 -23.88 -1.30 -12.24
C ALA A 42 -23.82 -2.63 -13.01
N THR A 43 -23.85 -2.59 -14.35
CA THR A 43 -23.78 -3.76 -15.23
C THR A 43 -22.36 -4.29 -15.46
N MET A 44 -21.35 -3.45 -15.28
CA MET A 44 -19.96 -3.89 -15.23
C MET A 44 -19.77 -4.53 -13.86
N GLY A 45 -19.11 -5.68 -13.77
CA GLY A 45 -18.93 -6.41 -12.51
C GLY A 45 -18.12 -5.60 -11.48
N ILE A 46 -16.94 -6.09 -11.14
CA ILE A 46 -16.06 -5.42 -10.18
C ILE A 46 -15.00 -4.67 -10.96
N CYS A 47 -14.90 -3.36 -10.72
CA CYS A 47 -13.86 -2.57 -11.34
C CYS A 47 -12.48 -2.90 -10.78
N HIS A 48 -11.47 -2.69 -11.62
CA HIS A 48 -10.08 -2.90 -11.26
C HIS A 48 -9.71 -2.03 -10.04
N SER A 49 -8.93 -2.60 -9.12
CA SER A 49 -8.41 -1.92 -7.92
C SER A 49 -9.45 -1.52 -6.88
N MET A 50 -10.71 -1.96 -7.00
CA MET A 50 -11.75 -1.63 -6.03
C MET A 50 -11.48 -2.16 -4.63
N GLU A 51 -10.63 -3.16 -4.45
CA GLU A 51 -10.22 -3.68 -3.14
C GLU A 51 -9.28 -2.75 -2.38
N ILE A 52 -8.49 -1.93 -3.07
CA ILE A 52 -7.38 -1.19 -2.48
C ILE A 52 -7.84 -0.31 -1.30
N PRO A 53 -8.87 0.55 -1.43
CA PRO A 53 -9.32 1.38 -0.32
C PRO A 53 -9.74 0.56 0.90
N PHE A 54 -10.32 -0.63 0.69
CA PHE A 54 -10.78 -1.52 1.75
C PHE A 54 -9.62 -2.24 2.45
N VAL A 55 -8.56 -2.59 1.71
CA VAL A 55 -7.31 -3.15 2.27
C VAL A 55 -6.64 -2.13 3.19
N PHE A 56 -6.65 -0.84 2.82
CA PHE A 56 -6.00 0.21 3.61
C PHE A 56 -6.88 0.79 4.73
N GLY A 57 -8.17 0.47 4.74
CA GLY A 57 -9.09 0.93 5.78
C GLY A 57 -9.73 2.28 5.50
N LEU A 58 -9.77 2.75 4.25
CA LEU A 58 -10.36 4.06 3.91
C LEU A 58 -11.81 4.19 4.40
N PRO A 59 -12.70 3.18 4.28
CA PRO A 59 -14.05 3.25 4.86
C PRO A 59 -14.10 3.48 6.37
N LEU A 60 -13.07 3.04 7.11
CA LEU A 60 -12.96 3.26 8.55
C LEU A 60 -12.46 4.67 8.88
N LEU A 61 -11.67 5.27 7.99
CA LEU A 61 -11.14 6.63 8.14
C LEU A 61 -12.14 7.71 7.71
N ASP A 62 -13.01 7.39 6.75
CA ASP A 62 -14.04 8.31 6.24
C ASP A 62 -15.44 7.64 6.19
N PRO A 63 -16.00 7.24 7.35
CA PRO A 63 -17.21 6.43 7.42
C PRO A 63 -18.47 7.15 6.91
N HIS A 64 -18.43 8.47 6.71
CA HIS A 64 -19.57 9.24 6.20
C HIS A 64 -19.83 8.99 4.71
N ASN A 65 -18.80 8.59 3.98
CA ASN A 65 -18.88 8.34 2.54
C ASN A 65 -19.15 6.87 2.20
N TYR A 66 -19.14 5.96 3.18
CA TYR A 66 -19.27 4.52 2.96
C TYR A 66 -20.47 3.92 3.70
N SER A 67 -21.01 2.82 3.18
CA SER A 67 -22.10 2.11 3.86
C SER A 67 -21.58 1.28 5.05
N PRO A 68 -22.45 0.86 5.99
CA PRO A 68 -22.07 -0.08 7.04
C PRO A 68 -21.48 -1.39 6.48
N GLU A 69 -21.96 -1.85 5.32
CA GLU A 69 -21.44 -3.03 4.62
C GLU A 69 -20.02 -2.80 4.09
N ASP A 70 -19.73 -1.61 3.55
CA ASP A 70 -18.40 -1.21 3.09
C ASP A 70 -17.39 -1.18 4.25
N ILE A 71 -17.81 -0.64 5.39
CA ILE A 71 -17.01 -0.61 6.63
C ILE A 71 -16.73 -2.03 7.12
N ASN A 72 -17.76 -2.88 7.19
CA ASN A 72 -17.61 -4.27 7.58
C ASN A 72 -16.68 -5.03 6.62
N TYR A 73 -16.84 -4.81 5.31
CA TYR A 73 -15.99 -5.42 4.30
C TYR A 73 -14.51 -4.98 4.46
N SER A 74 -14.27 -3.70 4.77
CA SER A 74 -12.91 -3.21 5.04
C SER A 74 -12.27 -3.90 6.24
N ASN A 75 -12.99 -4.02 7.37
CA ASN A 75 -12.50 -4.75 8.54
C ASN A 75 -12.13 -6.20 8.20
N VAL A 76 -12.97 -6.86 7.41
CA VAL A 76 -12.77 -8.23 6.94
C VAL A 76 -11.50 -8.36 6.11
N VAL A 77 -11.31 -7.50 5.11
CA VAL A 77 -10.16 -7.58 4.20
C VAL A 77 -8.87 -7.21 4.92
N MET A 78 -8.90 -6.18 5.78
CA MET A 78 -7.76 -5.81 6.62
C MET A 78 -7.34 -6.96 7.54
N LYS A 79 -8.31 -7.60 8.22
CA LYS A 79 -8.05 -8.77 9.06
C LYS A 79 -7.46 -9.91 8.24
N MET A 80 -8.02 -10.18 7.06
CA MET A 80 -7.54 -11.22 6.17
C MET A 80 -6.06 -11.01 5.77
N TRP A 81 -5.72 -9.81 5.30
CA TRP A 81 -4.36 -9.47 4.87
C TRP A 81 -3.37 -9.44 6.04
N THR A 82 -3.76 -8.87 7.18
CA THR A 82 -2.88 -8.81 8.36
C THR A 82 -2.70 -10.17 9.03
N THR A 83 -3.71 -11.05 9.00
CA THR A 83 -3.56 -12.46 9.42
C THR A 83 -2.53 -13.15 8.55
N PHE A 84 -2.62 -13.04 7.22
CA PHE A 84 -1.62 -13.61 6.33
C PHE A 84 -0.22 -13.07 6.63
N ALA A 85 -0.06 -11.75 6.80
CA ALA A 85 1.22 -11.15 7.13
C ALA A 85 1.80 -11.68 8.46
N LYS A 86 0.96 -11.89 9.48
CA LYS A 86 1.39 -12.36 10.81
C LYS A 86 1.74 -13.84 10.85
N THR A 87 0.96 -14.68 10.17
CA THR A 87 1.01 -16.13 10.41
C THR A 87 1.44 -16.92 9.19
N GLY A 88 1.35 -16.34 7.98
CA GLY A 88 1.44 -17.07 6.73
C GLY A 88 0.37 -18.16 6.57
N ASN A 89 -0.64 -18.19 7.43
CA ASN A 89 -1.63 -19.25 7.49
C ASN A 89 -3.04 -18.70 7.75
N MET A 90 -3.92 -18.85 6.75
CA MET A 90 -5.31 -18.38 6.78
C MET A 90 -6.29 -19.31 7.52
N GLY A 91 -5.81 -20.41 8.11
CA GLY A 91 -6.64 -21.35 8.86
C GLY A 91 -7.45 -22.32 7.98
N SER A 92 -8.28 -23.14 8.63
CA SER A 92 -9.11 -24.18 7.99
C SER A 92 -10.30 -23.63 7.22
N ASP A 93 -10.69 -22.37 7.48
CA ASP A 93 -11.80 -21.70 6.80
C ASP A 93 -11.44 -21.30 5.36
N TRP A 94 -10.16 -21.43 4.99
CA TRP A 94 -9.70 -21.27 3.62
C TRP A 94 -9.77 -22.62 2.89
N PRO A 95 -10.75 -22.84 2.00
CA PRO A 95 -10.95 -24.15 1.38
C PRO A 95 -9.74 -24.52 0.51
N GLN A 96 -9.31 -25.78 0.61
CA GLN A 96 -8.30 -26.31 -0.30
C GLN A 96 -8.89 -26.41 -1.71
N LEU A 97 -8.16 -25.90 -2.69
CA LEU A 97 -8.55 -26.04 -4.09
C LEU A 97 -8.34 -27.50 -4.53
N LEU A 98 -9.41 -28.29 -4.53
CA LEU A 98 -9.41 -29.69 -4.97
C LEU A 98 -10.12 -29.76 -6.33
N ASN A 99 -9.34 -30.01 -7.40
CA ASN A 99 -9.79 -30.07 -8.79
C ASN A 99 -10.35 -28.73 -9.32
N ASP A 100 -10.50 -28.61 -10.65
CA ASP A 100 -10.92 -27.36 -11.35
C ASP A 100 -12.39 -26.95 -11.07
N GLU A 101 -12.89 -27.22 -9.87
CA GLU A 101 -14.15 -26.71 -9.32
C GLU A 101 -14.13 -25.17 -9.30
N PRO A 102 -15.27 -24.50 -9.56
CA PRO A 102 -15.35 -23.05 -9.48
C PRO A 102 -14.93 -22.59 -8.08
N MET A 103 -13.98 -21.66 -8.04
CA MET A 103 -13.39 -21.15 -6.80
C MET A 103 -14.50 -20.64 -5.86
N GLY A 104 -14.67 -21.31 -4.73
CA GLY A 104 -15.54 -20.81 -3.67
C GLY A 104 -14.97 -19.52 -3.10
N ALA A 105 -15.75 -18.44 -3.14
CA ALA A 105 -15.41 -17.22 -2.42
C ALA A 105 -15.42 -17.48 -0.90
N PRO A 106 -14.48 -16.89 -0.13
CA PRO A 106 -14.59 -16.92 1.32
C PRO A 106 -15.93 -16.27 1.73
N LYS A 107 -16.82 -17.03 2.37
CA LYS A 107 -17.98 -16.47 3.06
C LYS A 107 -17.46 -15.85 4.35
N VAL A 108 -17.23 -14.54 4.34
CA VAL A 108 -16.83 -13.87 5.58
C VAL A 108 -18.07 -13.56 6.40
N HIS A 109 -18.29 -14.37 7.44
CA HIS A 109 -19.33 -14.15 8.43
C HIS A 109 -18.74 -13.51 9.69
N GLY A 110 -19.40 -12.45 10.18
CA GLY A 110 -19.42 -12.09 11.59
C GLY A 110 -18.42 -11.03 12.06
N LEU A 111 -18.88 -9.76 12.09
CA LEU A 111 -18.55 -8.77 13.12
C LEU A 111 -19.80 -7.89 13.35
N ASP A 112 -20.14 -7.60 14.62
CA ASP A 112 -21.32 -6.81 15.03
C ASP A 112 -21.00 -5.30 14.89
N PRO A 113 -21.85 -4.50 14.21
CA PRO A 113 -21.63 -3.06 13.98
C PRO A 113 -21.45 -2.18 15.23
N LYS A 114 -21.71 -2.70 16.44
CA LYS A 114 -21.73 -1.93 17.69
C LYS A 114 -20.34 -1.65 18.29
N ASP A 115 -19.29 -2.23 17.74
CA ASP A 115 -17.91 -2.06 18.23
C ASP A 115 -17.16 -0.87 17.59
N LEU A 116 -17.84 -0.03 16.79
CA LEU A 116 -17.24 1.10 16.09
C LEU A 116 -17.42 2.41 16.88
N ARG A 117 -16.32 2.97 17.40
CA ARG A 117 -16.29 4.33 17.95
C ARG A 117 -15.33 5.21 17.14
N LEU A 118 -15.83 6.35 16.65
CA LEU A 118 -15.01 7.43 16.14
C LEU A 118 -14.54 8.30 17.30
N VAL A 119 -13.23 8.55 17.37
CA VAL A 119 -12.68 9.69 18.09
C VAL A 119 -11.76 10.46 17.15
N LEU A 120 -12.34 11.41 16.42
CA LEU A 120 -11.56 12.50 15.82
C LEU A 120 -11.04 13.39 16.95
N LYS A 121 -9.82 13.14 17.43
CA LYS A 121 -9.15 14.07 18.34
C LYS A 121 -8.44 15.14 17.52
N ASP A 122 -8.91 16.36 17.75
CA ASP A 122 -8.24 17.66 17.60
C ASP A 122 -6.86 17.66 16.89
N PRO A 123 -6.73 18.30 15.71
CA PRO A 123 -5.48 18.39 14.97
C PRO A 123 -4.37 19.21 15.66
N SER A 124 -4.62 19.79 16.84
CA SER A 124 -3.68 20.70 17.51
C SER A 124 -2.62 20.03 18.41
N CYS A 125 -2.70 18.72 18.67
CA CYS A 125 -1.70 17.99 19.46
C CYS A 125 -1.02 16.89 18.62
N VAL A 126 -0.19 17.29 17.66
CA VAL A 126 0.68 16.35 16.94
C VAL A 126 1.91 16.08 17.79
N ASN A 127 1.93 14.98 18.54
CA ASN A 127 3.15 14.53 19.21
C ASN A 127 4.16 14.11 18.14
N SER A 128 5.29 14.80 18.06
CA SER A 128 6.40 14.43 17.18
C SER A 128 7.18 13.25 17.78
N ILE A 129 7.60 12.31 16.92
CA ILE A 129 8.44 11.18 17.30
C ILE A 129 9.70 11.14 16.43
N ASP A 130 10.87 11.05 17.05
CA ASP A 130 12.16 10.99 16.37
C ASP A 130 12.74 9.57 16.45
N VAL A 131 13.11 9.00 15.30
CA VAL A 131 13.67 7.65 15.17
C VAL A 131 15.04 7.72 14.50
N ASN A 132 16.04 7.07 15.10
CA ASN A 132 17.37 6.95 14.49
C ASN A 132 17.36 5.88 13.40
N THR A 133 17.85 6.21 12.22
CA THR A 133 17.98 5.30 11.07
C THR A 133 19.41 5.33 10.53
N THR A 134 19.73 4.45 9.58
CA THR A 134 21.02 4.45 8.88
C THR A 134 21.27 5.71 8.06
N ILE A 135 20.22 6.43 7.67
CA ILE A 135 20.30 7.67 6.89
C ILE A 135 20.18 8.93 7.76
N GLY A 136 20.13 8.81 9.08
CA GLY A 136 19.99 9.93 10.02
C GLY A 136 18.72 9.85 10.86
N VAL A 137 18.40 10.95 11.55
CA VAL A 137 17.21 11.03 12.41
C VAL A 137 15.99 11.35 11.55
N VAL A 138 14.94 10.54 11.66
CA VAL A 138 13.66 10.75 10.97
C VAL A 138 12.62 11.18 11.99
N ARG A 139 11.98 12.32 11.75
CA ARG A 139 10.88 12.85 12.57
C ARG A 139 9.54 12.53 11.94
N GLY A 140 8.73 11.74 12.62
CA GLY A 140 7.34 11.47 12.29
C GLY A 140 6.38 12.14 13.26
N ARG A 141 5.13 11.68 13.20
CA ARG A 141 4.06 12.10 14.11
C ARG A 141 3.24 10.92 14.63
N THR A 142 2.79 11.01 15.87
CA THR A 142 1.81 10.08 16.43
C THR A 142 0.40 10.60 16.18
N LEU A 143 -0.43 9.78 15.55
CA LEU A 143 -1.85 10.02 15.28
C LEU A 143 -2.70 9.11 16.17
N HIS A 144 -3.87 9.59 16.59
CA HIS A 144 -4.88 8.71 17.17
C HIS A 144 -5.83 8.26 16.05
N VAL A 145 -5.81 6.97 15.73
CA VAL A 145 -6.50 6.39 14.58
C VAL A 145 -7.37 5.23 15.06
N LEU A 146 -8.67 5.33 14.79
CA LEU A 146 -9.70 4.47 15.40
C LEU A 146 -9.59 4.57 16.93
N ASP A 147 -9.10 3.53 17.61
CA ASP A 147 -8.88 3.49 19.06
C ASP A 147 -7.40 3.27 19.44
N THR A 148 -6.47 3.52 18.52
CA THR A 148 -5.04 3.20 18.72
C THR A 148 -4.13 4.35 18.29
N ASN A 149 -3.00 4.52 18.98
CA ASN A 149 -1.96 5.45 18.56
C ASN A 149 -1.10 4.82 17.47
N VAL A 150 -0.93 5.54 16.36
CA VAL A 150 -0.15 5.12 15.19
C VAL A 150 0.93 6.17 14.93
N ASP A 151 2.19 5.74 14.95
CA ASP A 151 3.32 6.54 14.51
C ASP A 151 3.38 6.49 12.98
N GLN A 152 3.30 7.66 12.37
CA GLN A 152 3.33 7.88 10.93
C GLN A 152 4.62 8.61 10.55
N PHE A 153 5.27 8.09 9.51
CA PHE A 153 6.40 8.72 8.83
C PHE A 153 6.11 8.72 7.33
N VAL A 154 6.08 9.87 6.69
CA VAL A 154 5.74 10.01 5.26
C VAL A 154 6.85 10.75 4.51
N GLY A 155 7.15 10.30 3.30
CA GLY A 155 8.13 10.94 2.42
C GLY A 155 9.60 10.71 2.83
N ILE A 156 9.93 9.58 3.44
CA ILE A 156 11.32 9.25 3.81
C ILE A 156 12.10 8.87 2.53
N PRO A 157 13.23 9.53 2.21
CA PRO A 157 14.04 9.12 1.06
C PRO A 157 14.70 7.77 1.31
N TYR A 158 14.72 6.90 0.30
CA TYR A 158 15.36 5.58 0.40
C TYR A 158 16.52 5.37 -0.57
N ALA A 159 16.71 6.29 -1.52
CA ALA A 159 17.80 6.28 -2.50
C ALA A 159 18.28 7.71 -2.78
N GLU A 160 19.47 7.84 -3.37
CA GLU A 160 19.94 9.11 -3.92
C GLU A 160 18.96 9.61 -5.01
N PRO A 161 18.71 10.93 -5.12
CA PRO A 161 17.78 11.47 -6.10
C PRO A 161 18.16 11.05 -7.53
N PRO A 162 17.24 10.46 -8.32
CA PRO A 162 17.54 9.98 -9.67
C PRO A 162 17.46 11.13 -10.68
N VAL A 163 18.28 12.15 -10.49
CA VAL A 163 18.35 13.36 -11.32
C VAL A 163 19.65 13.44 -12.09
N GLY A 164 19.66 14.19 -13.19
CA GLY A 164 20.87 14.37 -14.01
C GLY A 164 21.41 13.04 -14.52
N LYS A 165 22.66 12.70 -14.16
CA LYS A 165 23.30 11.44 -14.57
C LYS A 165 22.63 10.18 -14.00
N HIS A 166 21.87 10.29 -12.91
CA HIS A 166 21.17 9.16 -12.28
C HIS A 166 19.78 8.91 -12.87
N ARG A 167 19.31 9.77 -13.80
CA ARG A 167 17.94 9.76 -14.33
C ARG A 167 17.48 8.39 -14.84
N PHE A 168 18.30 7.75 -15.66
CA PHE A 168 18.00 6.44 -16.25
C PHE A 168 18.89 5.31 -15.71
N ALA A 169 19.78 5.63 -14.76
CA ALA A 169 20.65 4.66 -14.13
C ALA A 169 19.91 3.93 -12.99
N LYS A 170 20.47 2.82 -12.53
CA LYS A 170 19.99 2.14 -11.32
C LYS A 170 20.04 3.09 -10.11
N PRO A 171 19.12 2.96 -9.14
CA PRO A 171 19.15 3.78 -7.93
C PRO A 171 20.45 3.51 -7.17
N GLU A 172 21.01 4.56 -6.57
CA GLU A 172 22.15 4.44 -5.68
C GLU A 172 21.68 4.57 -4.23
N PRO A 173 22.22 3.76 -3.29
CA PRO A 173 21.93 3.92 -1.88
C PRO A 173 22.37 5.30 -1.39
N ILE A 174 21.62 5.85 -0.43
CA ILE A 174 22.01 7.09 0.26
C ILE A 174 23.40 6.91 0.87
N SER A 175 24.37 7.66 0.36
CA SER A 175 25.79 7.45 0.61
C SER A 175 26.25 7.96 1.97
N LYS A 176 25.56 8.98 2.50
CA LYS A 176 25.87 9.61 3.78
C LYS A 176 24.57 9.90 4.55
N PRO A 177 24.57 9.70 5.88
CA PRO A 177 23.47 10.14 6.70
C PRO A 177 23.23 11.64 6.54
N PHE A 178 21.95 12.04 6.52
CA PHE A 178 21.57 13.44 6.50
C PHE A 178 22.05 14.13 7.79
N PRO A 179 22.69 15.31 7.68
CA PRO A 179 23.20 16.04 8.86
C PRO A 179 22.07 16.68 9.67
N SER A 180 20.91 16.90 9.05
CA SER A 180 19.71 17.44 9.66
C SER A 180 18.64 16.38 9.81
N ILE A 181 17.72 16.60 10.75
CA ILE A 181 16.53 15.76 10.93
C ILE A 181 15.72 15.75 9.62
N ILE A 182 15.33 14.56 9.19
CA ILE A 182 14.44 14.33 8.06
C ILE A 182 13.00 14.52 8.55
N ASP A 183 12.32 15.56 8.05
CA ASP A 183 10.96 15.91 8.45
C ASP A 183 9.93 15.06 7.68
N ALA A 184 9.62 13.88 8.21
CA ALA A 184 8.75 12.87 7.60
C ALA A 184 7.28 13.00 8.05
N ILE A 185 6.75 14.23 8.09
CA ILE A 185 5.33 14.52 8.37
C ILE A 185 4.64 15.21 7.20
N LYS A 186 5.39 15.59 6.17
CA LYS A 186 4.91 16.31 4.99
C LYS A 186 4.74 15.33 3.83
N VAL A 187 3.65 15.53 3.07
CA VAL A 187 3.45 14.82 1.81
C VAL A 187 4.65 15.07 0.90
N GLY A 188 5.26 13.99 0.42
CA GLY A 188 6.42 14.04 -0.46
C GLY A 188 6.05 14.28 -1.92
N LYS A 189 7.06 14.18 -2.78
CA LYS A 189 6.94 14.36 -4.23
C LYS A 189 6.53 13.05 -4.89
N SER A 190 5.53 13.11 -5.76
CA SER A 190 5.16 11.99 -6.64
C SER A 190 6.09 11.95 -7.84
N CYS A 191 6.37 10.74 -8.36
CA CYS A 191 7.23 10.61 -9.53
C CYS A 191 6.59 11.23 -10.78
N ILE A 192 7.43 11.76 -11.69
CA ILE A 192 6.99 12.34 -12.97
C ILE A 192 6.08 11.37 -13.72
N GLN A 193 4.87 11.84 -14.03
CA GLN A 193 3.83 11.11 -14.73
C GLN A 193 2.83 12.09 -15.35
N PRO A 194 1.97 11.67 -16.30
CA PRO A 194 0.87 12.50 -16.77
C PRO A 194 -0.02 12.97 -15.61
N ASN A 195 -0.36 14.26 -15.60
CA ASN A 195 -1.30 14.78 -14.60
C ASN A 195 -2.73 14.37 -14.95
N GLY A 196 -3.45 13.78 -13.99
CA GLY A 196 -4.82 13.34 -14.15
C GLY A 196 -5.54 13.17 -12.82
N PRO A 197 -6.88 13.04 -12.84
CA PRO A 197 -7.72 12.96 -11.63
C PRO A 197 -7.41 11.76 -10.72
N PHE A 198 -6.71 10.75 -11.24
CA PHE A 198 -6.34 9.53 -10.51
C PHE A 198 -4.83 9.42 -10.25
N THR A 199 -4.04 10.49 -10.41
CA THR A 199 -2.57 10.39 -10.38
C THR A 199 -1.92 11.17 -9.24
N ILE A 200 -2.34 12.41 -8.98
CA ILE A 200 -1.63 13.33 -8.06
C ILE A 200 -2.63 13.93 -7.08
N MET A 201 -2.38 13.75 -5.78
CA MET A 201 -3.14 14.45 -4.74
C MET A 201 -2.87 15.96 -4.83
N PRO A 202 -3.84 16.84 -4.52
CA PRO A 202 -3.67 18.29 -4.58
C PRO A 202 -2.40 18.81 -3.88
N ASP A 203 -2.00 18.13 -2.80
CA ASP A 203 -0.89 18.54 -1.94
C ASP A 203 0.47 17.92 -2.33
N SER A 204 0.49 17.03 -3.34
CA SER A 204 1.72 16.42 -3.85
C SER A 204 2.16 17.08 -5.14
N THR A 205 3.47 17.32 -5.28
CA THR A 205 4.07 17.87 -6.50
C THR A 205 4.80 16.79 -7.28
N LEU A 206 4.89 16.95 -8.61
CA LEU A 206 5.66 16.06 -9.47
C LEU A 206 7.14 16.39 -9.41
N SER A 207 7.98 15.37 -9.26
CA SER A 207 9.43 15.51 -9.32
C SER A 207 10.12 14.23 -9.78
N GLU A 208 11.34 14.37 -10.30
CA GLU A 208 12.26 13.23 -10.48
C GLU A 208 12.85 12.79 -9.13
N ASP A 209 13.01 13.72 -8.19
CA ASP A 209 13.38 13.43 -6.80
C ASP A 209 12.15 12.91 -6.04
N CYS A 210 11.81 11.65 -6.30
CA CYS A 210 10.57 11.02 -5.84
C CYS A 210 10.75 9.65 -5.18
N LEU A 211 11.99 9.16 -5.03
CA LEU A 211 12.31 7.86 -4.42
C LEU A 211 12.17 7.94 -2.90
N VAL A 212 10.92 7.95 -2.46
CA VAL A 212 10.52 8.06 -1.07
C VAL A 212 9.55 6.95 -0.68
N LEU A 213 9.47 6.68 0.62
CA LEU A 213 8.54 5.72 1.22
C LEU A 213 7.78 6.33 2.40
N ASN A 214 6.64 5.72 2.71
CA ASN A 214 5.83 6.00 3.89
C ASN A 214 5.82 4.78 4.81
N ILE A 215 5.77 5.00 6.13
CA ILE A 215 5.73 3.98 7.18
C ILE A 215 4.65 4.33 8.20
N TRP A 216 3.86 3.32 8.59
CA TRP A 216 2.92 3.39 9.71
C TRP A 216 3.14 2.20 10.64
N THR A 217 3.19 2.45 11.95
CA THR A 217 3.28 1.40 12.97
C THR A 217 2.66 1.88 14.29
N THR A 218 2.17 0.97 15.10
CA THR A 218 1.71 1.29 16.48
C THR A 218 2.83 1.20 17.52
N ASN A 219 4.02 0.76 17.12
CA ASN A 219 5.21 0.73 17.98
C ASN A 219 6.49 0.73 17.11
N THR A 220 7.38 1.69 17.33
CA THR A 220 8.63 1.87 16.57
C THR A 220 9.78 0.97 17.05
N THR A 221 9.62 0.27 18.17
CA THR A 221 10.66 -0.55 18.80
C THR A 221 10.36 -2.05 18.78
N ALA A 222 9.08 -2.43 18.69
CA ALA A 222 8.65 -3.82 18.63
C ALA A 222 8.84 -4.41 17.23
N LEU A 223 9.28 -5.67 17.16
CA LEU A 223 9.30 -6.42 15.91
C LEU A 223 7.87 -6.85 15.55
N LYS A 224 7.42 -6.46 14.35
CA LYS A 224 6.11 -6.82 13.80
C LYS A 224 6.25 -7.25 12.35
N PRO A 225 5.29 -8.01 11.80
CA PRO A 225 5.24 -8.26 10.37
C PRO A 225 5.18 -6.98 9.56
N VAL A 226 5.91 -6.94 8.45
CA VAL A 226 5.97 -5.80 7.54
C VAL A 226 5.16 -6.09 6.29
N MET A 227 4.15 -5.26 6.02
CA MET A 227 3.39 -5.25 4.78
C MET A 227 3.97 -4.17 3.87
N PHE A 228 4.67 -4.58 2.81
CA PHE A 228 5.33 -3.69 1.86
C PHE A 228 4.49 -3.53 0.59
N TRP A 229 4.04 -2.31 0.32
CA TRP A 229 3.12 -1.97 -0.76
C TRP A 229 3.81 -1.27 -1.92
N ILE A 230 3.66 -1.84 -3.11
CA ILE A 230 4.10 -1.27 -4.38
C ILE A 230 2.84 -0.93 -5.16
N HIS A 231 2.63 0.35 -5.44
CA HIS A 231 1.39 0.80 -6.09
C HIS A 231 1.29 0.34 -7.56
N GLY A 232 0.07 0.14 -8.02
CA GLY A 232 -0.25 -0.14 -9.43
C GLY A 232 -0.15 1.10 -10.33
N GLY A 233 -0.86 1.08 -11.46
CA GLY A 233 -0.87 2.17 -12.45
C GLY A 233 -0.12 1.86 -13.74
N GLY A 234 -0.01 0.58 -14.10
CA GLY A 234 0.53 0.14 -15.38
C GLY A 234 1.96 0.62 -15.64
N LEU A 235 2.76 0.81 -14.58
CA LEU A 235 4.13 1.33 -14.63
C LEU A 235 4.27 2.77 -15.14
N THR A 236 3.17 3.50 -15.35
CA THR A 236 3.16 4.83 -15.97
C THR A 236 2.58 5.92 -15.08
N ILE A 237 1.73 5.55 -14.14
CA ILE A 237 1.08 6.44 -13.18
C ILE A 237 1.03 5.80 -11.78
N GLY A 238 0.64 6.57 -10.78
CA GLY A 238 0.46 6.17 -9.39
C GLY A 238 1.39 6.91 -8.42
N SER A 239 1.04 6.89 -7.14
CA SER A 239 1.80 7.53 -6.07
C SER A 239 1.37 6.97 -4.73
N ILE A 240 2.31 6.82 -3.79
CA ILE A 240 2.02 6.40 -2.41
C ILE A 240 1.27 7.45 -1.58
N PHE A 241 1.10 8.66 -2.12
CA PHE A 241 0.39 9.74 -1.43
C PHE A 241 -1.11 9.74 -1.72
N GLN A 242 -1.60 8.86 -2.61
CA GLN A 242 -3.04 8.71 -2.83
C GLN A 242 -3.75 8.33 -1.52
N GLU A 243 -4.92 8.93 -1.29
CA GLU A 243 -5.65 8.79 -0.03
C GLU A 243 -5.97 7.33 0.33
N TRP A 244 -6.30 6.51 -0.67
CA TRP A 244 -6.57 5.08 -0.50
C TRP A 244 -5.32 4.25 -0.17
N TYR A 245 -4.13 4.85 -0.09
CA TYR A 245 -2.90 4.21 0.41
C TYR A 245 -2.49 4.70 1.81
N ASN A 246 -3.37 5.41 2.53
CA ASN A 246 -3.10 5.76 3.92
C ASN A 246 -3.08 4.49 4.79
N GLY A 247 -1.89 4.02 5.14
CA GLY A 247 -1.68 2.80 5.94
C GLY A 247 -2.05 2.92 7.41
N SER A 248 -2.57 4.05 7.88
CA SER A 248 -2.78 4.29 9.30
C SER A 248 -3.83 3.38 9.92
N ALA A 249 -4.94 3.13 9.23
CA ALA A 249 -5.97 2.20 9.72
C ALA A 249 -5.46 0.75 9.69
N LEU A 250 -4.79 0.35 8.60
CA LEU A 250 -4.20 -0.99 8.48
C LEU A 250 -3.16 -1.28 9.58
N ALA A 251 -2.32 -0.31 9.93
CA ALA A 251 -1.33 -0.45 11.00
C ALA A 251 -1.93 -0.72 12.40
N THR A 252 -3.19 -0.33 12.65
CA THR A 252 -3.88 -0.64 13.92
C THR A 252 -4.05 -2.15 14.14
N ASN A 253 -3.94 -2.95 13.08
CA ASN A 253 -3.98 -4.41 13.14
C ASN A 253 -2.60 -5.00 13.45
N ASP A 254 -1.77 -4.34 14.26
CA ASP A 254 -0.49 -4.84 14.77
C ASP A 254 0.48 -5.32 13.68
N VAL A 255 0.63 -4.50 12.64
CA VAL A 255 1.58 -4.68 11.53
C VAL A 255 2.31 -3.37 11.28
N VAL A 256 3.49 -3.43 10.65
CA VAL A 256 4.11 -2.26 10.02
C VAL A 256 3.63 -2.19 8.57
N VAL A 257 3.10 -1.04 8.16
CA VAL A 257 2.72 -0.81 6.76
C VAL A 257 3.78 0.09 6.14
N VAL A 258 4.32 -0.31 5.00
CA VAL A 258 5.28 0.46 4.20
C VAL A 258 4.72 0.63 2.80
N SER A 259 4.78 1.83 2.22
CA SER A 259 4.48 2.04 0.81
C SER A 259 5.62 2.79 0.13
N VAL A 260 5.96 2.42 -1.10
CA VAL A 260 7.13 2.97 -1.82
C VAL A 260 6.73 3.58 -3.17
N ASN A 261 7.28 4.77 -3.48
CA ASN A 261 7.26 5.31 -4.84
C ASN A 261 8.40 4.68 -5.64
N TYR A 262 8.21 4.47 -6.94
CA TYR A 262 9.26 4.04 -7.86
C TYR A 262 9.16 4.84 -9.16
N ARG A 263 10.25 4.96 -9.94
CA ARG A 263 10.20 5.71 -11.20
C ARG A 263 9.20 5.09 -12.18
N LEU A 264 8.49 5.96 -12.89
CA LEU A 264 7.39 5.59 -13.79
C LEU A 264 7.71 5.96 -15.24
N GLY A 265 6.97 5.36 -16.17
CA GLY A 265 7.03 5.64 -17.60
C GLY A 265 8.46 5.56 -18.14
N PRO A 266 8.87 6.48 -19.03
CA PRO A 266 10.23 6.51 -19.55
C PRO A 266 11.32 6.67 -18.48
N PHE A 267 11.03 7.34 -17.35
CA PHE A 267 12.02 7.51 -16.28
C PHE A 267 12.36 6.20 -15.57
N GLY A 268 11.40 5.29 -15.45
CA GLY A 268 11.60 3.97 -14.84
C GLY A 268 11.94 2.85 -15.82
N PHE A 269 11.50 2.96 -17.08
CA PHE A 269 11.42 1.80 -17.98
C PHE A 269 11.99 2.05 -19.38
N LEU A 270 12.65 3.18 -19.62
CA LEU A 270 13.41 3.39 -20.86
C LEU A 270 14.57 2.40 -20.94
N TYR A 271 14.62 1.64 -22.03
CA TYR A 271 15.79 0.84 -22.42
C TYR A 271 16.58 1.59 -23.49
N GLY A 272 17.81 2.01 -23.17
CA GLY A 272 18.67 2.78 -24.06
C GLY A 272 19.84 2.00 -24.65
N ASP A 273 19.94 0.68 -24.39
CA ASP A 273 21.07 -0.18 -24.79
C ASP A 273 22.44 0.37 -24.32
N ARG A 274 22.47 0.94 -23.11
CA ARG A 274 23.64 1.57 -22.49
C ARG A 274 23.71 1.26 -21.01
N GLU A 275 24.89 1.32 -20.43
CA GLU A 275 25.11 1.08 -19.00
C GLU A 275 24.37 2.09 -18.11
N ASP A 276 24.27 3.34 -18.54
CA ASP A 276 23.55 4.42 -17.86
C ASP A 276 22.04 4.48 -18.19
N ALA A 277 21.54 3.54 -19.00
CA ALA A 277 20.12 3.37 -19.31
C ALA A 277 19.77 1.88 -19.58
N PRO A 278 19.95 0.99 -18.58
CA PRO A 278 19.87 -0.47 -18.79
C PRO A 278 18.42 -1.00 -18.90
N GLY A 279 17.41 -0.14 -18.81
CA GLY A 279 16.01 -0.55 -18.69
C GLY A 279 15.64 -1.03 -17.29
N ASN A 280 14.34 -1.09 -17.03
CA ASN A 280 13.76 -1.64 -15.80
C ASN A 280 14.24 -1.00 -14.49
N VAL A 281 14.78 0.22 -14.52
CA VAL A 281 15.31 0.89 -13.32
C VAL A 281 14.21 1.18 -12.28
N GLY A 282 12.95 1.33 -12.70
CA GLY A 282 11.79 1.37 -11.81
C GLY A 282 11.55 0.07 -11.03
N PHE A 283 12.02 -1.09 -11.52
CA PHE A 283 12.04 -2.32 -10.72
C PHE A 283 13.25 -2.39 -9.79
N TYR A 284 14.41 -1.84 -10.19
CA TYR A 284 15.54 -1.71 -9.27
C TYR A 284 15.23 -0.75 -8.11
N ASP A 285 14.38 0.25 -8.34
CA ASP A 285 13.87 1.14 -7.28
C ASP A 285 13.03 0.41 -6.21
N GLN A 286 12.51 -0.78 -6.51
CA GLN A 286 11.66 -1.57 -5.60
C GLN A 286 12.44 -2.62 -4.78
N LEU A 287 13.72 -2.84 -5.11
CA LEU A 287 14.60 -3.85 -4.51
C LEU A 287 15.48 -3.25 -3.40
#